data_AF-A0A8S0URY6-F1
#
_entry.id   AF-A0A8S0URY6-F1
#
_cell.length_a   1.000
_cell.length_b   1.000
_cell.length_c   1.000
_cell.angle_alpha   90.00
_cell.angle_beta   90.00
_cell.angle_gamma   90.00
#
_symmetry.space_group_name_H-M   'P 1'
#
loop_
_entity.id
_entity.type
_entity.pdbx_description
1 polymer ?
#
loop_
_entity_poly.entity_id
_entity_poly.type
_entity_poly.pdbx_seq_one_letter_code
_entity_poly.pdbx_strand_id
1 'polypeptide(L)' 'MVLSKASSQSDVSIHSTFASRYVRNSLPRFKVPENSIPKEAAYQIINDELMLDGNPRLNLASF' A
#
# COMPACT_ATOMS: atom_id res chain seq x y z
N MET A 1 1.51 -22.55 33.03
CA MET A 1 1.27 -22.94 31.62
C MET A 1 1.93 -21.87 30.75
N VAL A 2 3.10 -22.16 30.20
CA VAL A 2 3.92 -21.20 29.45
C VAL A 2 3.59 -21.39 27.96
N LEU A 3 3.05 -20.37 27.31
CA LEU A 3 2.78 -20.38 25.87
C LEU A 3 4.02 -19.88 25.13
N SER A 4 4.80 -20.84 24.62
CA SER A 4 5.94 -20.63 23.76
C SER A 4 5.51 -20.08 22.39
N LYS A 5 6.26 -19.11 21.91
CA LYS A 5 6.06 -18.31 20.69
C LYS A 5 6.14 -19.16 19.41
N ALA A 6 5.26 -18.90 18.45
CA ALA A 6 5.49 -19.20 17.04
C ALA A 6 5.18 -17.94 16.21
N SER A 7 6.15 -17.05 16.11
CA SER A 7 6.16 -16.01 15.09
C SER A 7 6.43 -16.69 13.74
N SER A 8 5.38 -17.17 13.08
CA SER A 8 5.46 -17.64 11.70
C SER A 8 5.55 -16.42 10.79
N GLN A 9 6.76 -16.09 10.37
CA GLN A 9 7.09 -14.99 9.47
C GLN A 9 6.79 -15.37 8.00
N SER A 10 5.61 -15.94 7.72
CA SER A 10 5.28 -16.44 6.36
C SER A 10 3.83 -16.25 5.92
N ASP A 11 3.02 -15.45 6.63
CA ASP A 11 1.62 -15.16 6.24
C ASP A 11 1.44 -13.80 5.56
N VAL A 12 2.53 -13.17 5.09
CA VAL A 12 2.46 -11.81 4.51
C VAL A 12 2.00 -11.83 3.04
N SER A 13 2.07 -12.96 2.34
CA SER A 13 1.86 -13.05 0.88
C SER A 13 0.54 -13.68 0.42
N ILE A 14 -0.30 -14.18 1.34
CA ILE A 14 -1.54 -14.89 0.95
C ILE A 14 -2.75 -13.93 0.84
N HIS A 15 -2.67 -12.74 1.45
CA HIS A 15 -3.72 -11.75 1.34
C HIS A 15 -3.59 -10.96 0.03
N SER A 16 -4.64 -11.00 -0.80
CA SER A 16 -4.86 -10.02 -1.87
C SER A 16 -4.56 -8.62 -1.33
N THR A 17 -3.87 -7.78 -2.09
CA THR A 17 -3.44 -6.42 -1.71
C THR A 17 -4.56 -5.61 -1.07
N PHE A 18 -5.79 -5.70 -1.61
CA PHE A 18 -6.99 -5.07 -1.06
C PHE A 18 -7.49 -5.67 0.27
N ALA A 19 -7.21 -6.96 0.53
CA ALA A 19 -7.51 -7.61 1.81
C ALA A 19 -6.44 -7.36 2.88
N SER A 20 -5.28 -6.84 2.48
CA SER A 20 -4.16 -6.57 3.38
C SER A 20 -4.45 -5.41 4.34
N ARG A 21 -3.78 -5.40 5.49
CA ARG A 21 -3.87 -4.31 6.48
C ARG A 21 -3.39 -2.95 5.94
N TYR A 22 -2.72 -2.93 4.79
CA TYR A 22 -2.07 -1.75 4.24
C TYR A 22 -3.06 -0.83 3.49
N VAL A 23 -4.18 -1.35 3.01
CA VAL A 23 -5.22 -0.56 2.31
C VAL A 23 -6.29 0.00 3.27
N ARG A 24 -6.33 -0.49 4.52
CA ARG A 24 -7.33 -0.04 5.52
C ARG A 24 -7.04 1.33 6.13
N ASN A 25 -5.77 1.74 6.14
CA ASN A 25 -5.34 3.00 6.74
C ASN A 25 -4.92 3.98 5.65
N SER A 26 -5.21 5.27 5.82
CA SER A 26 -4.78 6.27 4.85
C SER A 26 -3.25 6.33 4.79
N LEU A 27 -2.73 6.68 3.61
CA LEU A 27 -1.31 6.91 3.41
C LEU A 27 -0.78 8.01 4.37
N PRO A 28 0.39 7.80 5.01
CA PRO A 28 1.01 8.83 5.82
C PRO A 28 1.49 9.98 4.93
N ARG A 29 0.95 11.20 5.15
CA ARG A 29 1.23 12.38 4.32
C ARG A 29 2.44 13.22 4.78
N PHE A 30 2.78 13.14 6.07
CA PHE A 30 3.72 14.10 6.70
C PHE A 30 4.90 13.43 7.42
N LYS A 31 4.92 12.10 7.51
CA LYS A 31 5.97 11.34 8.20
C LYS A 31 6.31 10.10 7.38
N VAL A 32 7.58 9.74 7.38
CA VAL A 32 8.02 8.46 6.83
C VAL A 32 7.49 7.34 7.74
N PRO A 33 6.84 6.30 7.21
CA PRO A 33 6.38 5.18 8.01
C PRO A 33 7.54 4.37 8.58
N GLU A 34 7.45 4.01 9.87
CA GLU A 34 8.46 3.22 10.59
C GLU A 34 8.57 1.77 10.09
N ASN A 35 7.49 1.25 9.49
CA ASN A 35 7.39 -0.14 9.05
C ASN A 35 7.38 -0.25 7.52
N SER A 36 8.08 -1.25 7.00
CA SER A 36 8.09 -1.57 5.58
C SER A 36 6.75 -2.14 5.09
N ILE A 37 6.43 -1.85 3.84
CA ILE A 37 5.26 -2.36 3.12
C ILE A 37 5.70 -3.28 1.96
N PRO A 38 4.92 -4.32 1.61
CA PRO A 38 5.20 -5.16 0.45
C PRO A 38 5.19 -4.34 -0.84
N LYS A 39 6.12 -4.65 -1.77
CA LYS A 39 6.27 -3.94 -3.05
C LYS A 39 4.98 -3.85 -3.86
N GLU A 40 4.20 -4.93 -3.90
CA GLU A 40 2.96 -4.98 -4.69
C GLU A 40 1.86 -4.09 -4.10
N ALA A 41 1.75 -4.07 -2.76
CA ALA A 41 0.81 -3.19 -2.08
C ALA A 41 1.20 -1.71 -2.25
N ALA A 42 2.50 -1.40 -2.16
CA ALA A 42 3.01 -0.05 -2.38
C ALA A 42 2.69 0.45 -3.80
N TYR A 43 2.99 -0.37 -4.81
CA TYR A 43 2.74 -0.04 -6.21
C TYR A 43 1.27 0.22 -6.46
N GLN A 44 0.40 -0.67 -5.98
CA GLN A 44 -1.03 -0.56 -6.22
C GLN A 44 -1.63 0.68 -5.55
N ILE A 45 -1.26 0.96 -4.30
CA ILE A 45 -1.77 2.14 -3.60
C ILE A 45 -1.37 3.44 -4.33
N ILE A 46 -0.12 3.53 -4.82
CA ILE A 46 0.35 4.71 -5.57
C ILE A 46 -0.35 4.81 -6.93
N ASN A 47 -0.50 3.68 -7.62
CA ASN A 47 -1.15 3.65 -8.93
C ASN A 47 -2.64 4.03 -8.83
N ASP A 48 -3.33 3.55 -7.81
CA ASP A 48 -4.73 3.89 -7.55
C ASP A 48 -4.92 5.39 -7.27
N GLU A 49 -4.01 6.02 -6.50
CA GLU A 49 -4.03 7.48 -6.28
C GLU A 49 -3.75 8.24 -7.60
N LEU A 50 -2.80 7.76 -8.42
CA LEU A 50 -2.48 8.38 -9.72
C LEU A 50 -3.64 8.27 -10.71
N MET A 51 -4.54 7.29 -10.59
CA MET A 51 -5.73 7.20 -11.42
C MET A 51 -6.75 8.31 -11.14
N LEU A 52 -6.61 9.05 -10.03
CA LEU A 52 -7.38 10.28 -9.79
C LEU A 52 -6.83 11.47 -10.59
N ASP A 53 -5.60 11.39 -11.11
CA ASP A 53 -5.07 12.41 -12.01
C ASP A 53 -5.76 12.32 -13.37
N GLY A 54 -6.07 13.50 -13.93
CA GLY A 54 -6.66 13.60 -15.26
C GLY A 54 -5.73 13.05 -16.34
N ASN A 55 -6.30 12.52 -17.42
CA ASN A 55 -5.51 12.02 -18.54
C ASN A 55 -4.70 13.16 -19.17
N PRO A 56 -3.35 13.09 -19.20
CA PRO A 56 -2.50 14.14 -19.77
C PRO A 56 -2.83 14.46 -21.23
N ARG A 57 -3.30 13.49 -22.01
CA ARG A 57 -3.69 13.71 -23.42
C ARG A 57 -4.93 14.57 -23.58
N LEU A 58 -5.76 14.67 -22.54
CA LEU A 58 -6.93 15.54 -22.51
C LEU A 58 -6.61 16.90 -21.88
N ASN A 59 -5.38 17.10 -21.38
CA ASN A 59 -4.94 18.38 -20.82
C ASN A 59 -4.47 19.31 -21.95
N LEU A 60 -5.33 20.24 -22.34
CA LEU A 60 -5.05 21.27 -23.35
C LEU A 60 -4.46 22.57 -22.74
N ALA A 61 -4.24 22.60 -21.42
CA ALA A 61 -3.73 23.78 -20.71
C ALA A 61 -2.21 23.74 -20.50
N SER A 62 -1.57 22.59 -20.69
CA SER A 62 -0.10 22.47 -20.68
C SER A 62 0.48 22.89 -22.03
N PHE A 63 1.59 23.63 -22.00
CA PHE A 63 2.37 24.01 -23.18
C PHE A 63 3.46 22.98 -23.49
#